data_AF-A0A518J148-F1
#
_entry.id   AF-A0A518J148-F1
#
_cell.length_a   1.000
_cell.length_b   1.000
_cell.length_c   1.000
_cell.angle_alpha   90.00
_cell.angle_beta   90.00
_cell.angle_gamma   90.00
#
_symmetry.space_group_name_H-M   'P 1'
#
loop_
_entity.id
_entity.type
_entity.pdbx_description
1 polymer ?
#
loop_
_entity_poly.entity_id
_entity_poly.type
_entity_poly.pdbx_seq_one_letter_code
_entity_poly.pdbx_strand_id
1 'polypeptide(L)'
;MIFSCAVIERQEQELTSREIDQKAAIMIVIDHFGNVPPGTKCSAVFIDTPKLRREQEFYAKLYSENGVHDPEILREMVAANVPDNPYWLVSLKYVDGALGDVSRLHRVDARTGKVLAEPA
;
A
#
# COMPACT_ATOMS: atom_id res chain seq x y z
N MET A 1 45.69 -7.08 9.54
CA MET A 1 44.74 -5.95 9.62
C MET A 1 43.35 -6.49 9.35
N ILE A 2 42.58 -6.76 10.41
CA ILE A 2 41.20 -7.25 10.31
C ILE A 2 40.32 -6.01 10.44
N PHE A 3 39.98 -5.38 9.32
CA PHE A 3 39.02 -4.27 9.31
C PHE A 3 37.61 -4.84 9.20
N SER A 4 36.99 -5.00 10.38
CA SER A 4 35.58 -4.87 10.69
C SER A 4 34.54 -5.18 9.59
N CYS A 5 34.04 -6.42 9.59
CA CYS A 5 32.82 -6.81 8.89
C CYS A 5 31.54 -6.19 9.53
N ALA A 6 31.66 -5.57 10.70
CA ALA A 6 30.53 -4.98 11.44
C ALA A 6 30.10 -3.58 10.95
N VAL A 7 30.88 -2.95 10.06
CA VAL A 7 30.52 -1.62 9.51
C VAL A 7 29.56 -1.73 8.32
N ILE A 8 29.58 -2.86 7.60
CA ILE A 8 28.72 -3.08 6.43
C ILE A 8 27.28 -3.37 6.86
N GLU A 9 27.06 -4.20 7.89
CA GLU A 9 25.72 -4.48 8.40
C GLU A 9 25.02 -3.25 9.03
N ARG A 10 25.80 -2.30 9.60
CA ARG A 10 25.25 -1.03 10.09
C ARG A 10 24.79 -0.11 8.96
N GLN A 11 25.46 -0.10 7.81
CA GLN A 11 25.02 0.71 6.67
C GLN A 11 23.78 0.13 5.98
N GLU A 12 23.57 -1.18 6.01
CA GLU A 12 22.31 -1.80 5.55
C GLU A 12 21.14 -1.56 6.53
N GLN A 13 21.43 -1.43 7.83
CA GLN A 13 20.42 -1.05 8.83
C GLN A 13 20.13 0.47 8.88
N GLU A 14 21.03 1.34 8.42
CA GLU A 14 20.82 2.81 8.39
C GLU A 14 20.07 3.31 7.13
N LEU A 15 19.77 2.44 6.15
CA LEU A 15 18.85 2.75 5.05
C LEU A 15 17.36 2.64 5.46
N THR A 16 17.07 2.25 6.71
CA THR A 16 15.73 1.86 7.20
C THR A 16 14.79 3.01 7.58
N SER A 17 15.06 4.25 7.17
CA SER A 17 14.11 5.36 7.33
C SER A 17 14.14 6.37 6.18
N ARG A 18 14.36 5.91 4.94
CA ARG A 18 13.85 6.69 3.79
C ARG A 18 12.37 6.38 3.70
N GLU A 19 11.53 7.31 4.16
CA GLU A 19 10.11 7.30 3.81
C GLU A 19 10.00 7.10 2.30
N ILE A 20 9.27 6.08 1.87
CA ILE A 20 9.08 5.79 0.46
C ILE A 20 8.42 7.00 -0.17
N ASP A 21 9.05 7.57 -1.20
CA ASP A 21 8.43 8.67 -1.94
C ASP A 21 7.42 8.16 -2.98
N GLN A 22 6.64 9.07 -3.55
CA GLN A 22 5.60 8.75 -4.53
C GLN A 22 6.13 7.96 -5.73
N LYS A 23 7.33 8.29 -6.21
CA LYS A 23 7.94 7.65 -7.37
C LYS A 23 8.38 6.23 -7.03
N ALA A 24 8.99 6.03 -5.86
CA ALA A 24 9.40 4.73 -5.37
C ALA A 24 8.19 3.79 -5.21
N ALA A 25 7.08 4.28 -4.65
CA ALA A 25 5.85 3.49 -4.54
C ALA A 25 5.31 3.03 -5.91
N ILE A 26 5.31 3.92 -6.92
CA ILE A 26 4.90 3.56 -8.29
C ILE A 26 5.83 2.51 -8.88
N MET A 27 7.15 2.68 -8.75
CA MET A 27 8.13 1.75 -9.30
C MET A 27 8.03 0.36 -8.67
N ILE A 28 7.79 0.28 -7.36
CA ILE A 28 7.55 -0.99 -6.65
C ILE A 28 6.37 -1.75 -7.27
N VAL A 29 5.26 -1.05 -7.55
CA VAL A 29 4.08 -1.69 -8.16
C VAL A 29 4.37 -2.15 -9.59
N ILE A 30 5.03 -1.32 -10.40
CA ILE A 30 5.40 -1.69 -11.77
C ILE A 30 6.29 -2.93 -11.79
N ASP A 31 7.31 -2.97 -10.93
CA ASP A 31 8.24 -4.09 -10.81
C ASP A 31 7.55 -5.36 -10.32
N HIS A 32 6.68 -5.24 -9.30
CA HIS A 32 5.95 -6.37 -8.73
C HIS A 32 5.05 -7.09 -9.74
N PHE A 33 4.37 -6.33 -10.62
CA PHE A 33 3.45 -6.91 -11.61
C PHE A 33 4.11 -7.21 -12.95
N GLY A 34 5.25 -6.58 -13.29
CA GLY A 34 6.09 -6.84 -14.46
C GLY A 34 5.46 -6.57 -15.85
N ASN A 35 4.14 -6.43 -15.93
CA ASN A 35 3.34 -6.37 -17.15
C ASN A 35 2.58 -5.04 -17.27
N VAL A 36 3.25 -3.92 -17.01
CA VAL A 36 2.65 -2.58 -17.15
C VAL A 36 2.95 -2.04 -18.56
N PRO A 37 1.95 -1.86 -19.44
CA PRO A 37 2.20 -1.41 -20.80
C PRO A 37 2.83 0.00 -20.86
N PRO A 38 3.68 0.30 -21.85
CA PRO A 38 4.12 1.66 -22.12
C PRO A 38 2.93 2.60 -22.33
N GLY A 39 3.05 3.85 -21.85
CA GLY A 39 1.96 4.83 -21.93
C GLY A 39 0.90 4.71 -20.83
N THR A 40 1.03 3.75 -19.91
CA THR A 40 0.20 3.69 -18.70
C THR A 40 0.41 4.95 -17.85
N LYS A 41 -0.70 5.58 -17.43
CA LYS A 41 -0.66 6.71 -16.49
C LYS A 41 -0.59 6.15 -15.07
N CYS A 42 0.38 6.63 -14.31
CA CYS A 42 0.61 6.20 -12.93
C CYS A 42 0.45 7.39 -11.99
N SER A 43 -0.21 7.18 -10.85
CA SER A 43 -0.23 8.13 -9.75
C SER A 43 -0.18 7.39 -8.42
N ALA A 44 0.26 8.06 -7.36
CA ALA A 44 0.19 7.49 -6.02
C ALA A 44 -0.21 8.55 -4.99
N VAL A 45 -0.99 8.14 -3.99
CA VAL A 45 -1.42 9.00 -2.90
C VAL A 45 -1.02 8.36 -1.58
N PHE A 46 -0.38 9.15 -0.70
CA PHE A 46 -0.04 8.69 0.63
C PHE A 46 -1.24 8.75 1.56
N ILE A 47 -1.54 7.60 2.17
CA ILE A 47 -2.54 7.42 3.21
C ILE A 47 -1.79 7.44 4.55
N ASP A 48 -1.77 8.61 5.17
CA ASP A 48 -1.19 8.85 6.47
C ASP A 48 -2.07 8.30 7.61
N THR A 49 -1.55 8.30 8.84
CA THR A 49 -2.28 7.81 10.02
C THR A 49 -3.65 8.49 10.22
N PRO A 50 -3.79 9.83 10.10
CA PRO A 50 -5.10 10.47 10.17
C PRO A 50 -6.11 9.99 9.13
N LYS A 51 -5.70 9.82 7.86
CA LYS A 51 -6.57 9.29 6.79
C LYS A 51 -6.90 7.82 7.03
N LEU A 52 -5.92 7.03 7.45
CA LEU A 52 -6.10 5.62 7.76
C LEU A 52 -7.14 5.40 8.85
N ARG A 53 -7.06 6.19 9.93
CA ARG A 53 -8.05 6.13 11.01
C ARG A 53 -9.46 6.43 10.50
N ARG A 54 -9.63 7.43 9.63
CA ARG A 54 -10.93 7.75 9.04
C ARG A 54 -11.45 6.62 8.15
N GLU A 55 -10.57 5.94 7.42
CA GLU A 55 -10.93 4.77 6.62
C GLU A 55 -11.39 3.61 7.51
N GLN A 56 -10.65 3.29 8.59
CA GLN A 56 -11.04 2.28 9.56
C GLN A 56 -12.39 2.62 10.23
N GLU A 57 -12.61 3.87 10.62
CA GLU A 57 -13.89 4.36 11.16
C GLU A 57 -15.03 4.22 10.15
N PHE A 58 -14.78 4.52 8.87
CA PHE A 58 -15.76 4.36 7.80
C PHE A 58 -16.16 2.89 7.62
N TYR A 59 -15.20 1.97 7.56
CA TYR A 59 -15.49 0.54 7.44
C TYR A 59 -16.18 -0.02 8.69
N ALA A 60 -15.75 0.38 9.89
CA ALA A 60 -16.42 0.00 11.14
C ALA A 60 -17.89 0.48 11.15
N LYS A 61 -18.15 1.69 10.69
CA LYS A 61 -19.51 2.21 10.55
C LYS A 61 -20.31 1.43 9.51
N LEU A 62 -19.74 1.18 8.34
CA LEU A 62 -20.37 0.43 7.25
C LEU A 62 -20.81 -0.96 7.69
N TYR A 63 -19.94 -1.71 8.38
CA TYR A 63 -20.27 -3.05 8.84
C TYR A 63 -21.29 -3.04 9.98
N SER A 64 -21.21 -2.06 10.89
CA SER A 64 -22.22 -1.89 11.94
C SER A 64 -23.61 -1.58 11.35
N GLU A 65 -23.69 -0.72 10.34
CA GLU A 65 -24.94 -0.43 9.62
C GLU A 65 -25.49 -1.66 8.88
N ASN A 66 -24.61 -2.60 8.49
CA ASN A 66 -24.98 -3.88 7.86
C ASN A 66 -25.26 -5.01 8.86
N GLY A 67 -25.36 -4.71 10.16
CA GLY A 67 -25.79 -5.65 11.20
C GLY A 67 -24.67 -6.38 11.95
N VAL A 68 -23.41 -6.01 11.72
CA VAL A 68 -22.26 -6.54 12.49
C VAL A 68 -22.06 -5.70 13.74
N HIS A 69 -22.55 -6.19 14.88
CA HIS A 69 -22.50 -5.45 16.15
C HIS A 69 -21.52 -6.04 17.17
N ASP A 70 -21.01 -7.25 16.93
CA ASP A 70 -19.95 -7.83 17.76
C ASP A 70 -18.64 -7.05 17.55
N PRO A 71 -18.05 -6.46 18.61
CA PRO A 71 -16.85 -5.64 18.48
C PRO A 71 -15.62 -6.40 17.98
N GLU A 72 -15.48 -7.68 18.31
CA GLU A 72 -14.33 -8.50 17.88
C GLU A 72 -14.45 -8.81 16.40
N ILE A 73 -15.64 -9.25 15.96
CA ILE A 73 -15.93 -9.51 14.54
C ILE A 73 -15.77 -8.22 13.73
N LEU A 74 -16.25 -7.10 14.23
CA LEU A 74 -16.13 -5.81 13.57
C LEU A 74 -14.66 -5.43 13.34
N ARG A 75 -13.82 -5.60 14.37
CA ARG A 75 -12.39 -5.32 14.29
C ARG A 75 -11.69 -6.22 13.28
N GLU A 76 -12.01 -7.51 13.27
CA GLU A 76 -11.45 -8.47 12.31
C GLU A 76 -11.85 -8.13 10.87
N MET A 77 -13.11 -7.79 10.64
CA MET A 77 -13.60 -7.39 9.32
C MET A 77 -12.93 -6.12 8.81
N VAL A 78 -12.74 -5.12 9.68
CA VAL A 78 -12.00 -3.89 9.33
C VAL A 78 -10.55 -4.22 9.01
N ALA A 79 -9.87 -5.01 9.84
CA ALA A 79 -8.46 -5.38 9.64
C ALA A 79 -8.24 -6.22 8.36
N ALA A 80 -9.24 -6.99 7.92
CA ALA A 80 -9.20 -7.71 6.65
C ALA A 80 -9.29 -6.78 5.43
N ASN A 81 -9.84 -5.57 5.59
CA ASN A 81 -10.15 -4.65 4.49
C ASN A 81 -9.27 -3.39 4.45
N VAL A 82 -8.75 -2.98 5.61
CA VAL A 82 -7.97 -1.75 5.78
C VAL A 82 -6.65 -2.09 6.46
N PRO A 83 -5.50 -1.70 5.88
CA PRO A 83 -4.21 -1.89 6.51
C PRO A 83 -4.11 -1.23 7.89
N ASP A 84 -3.27 -1.76 8.78
CA ASP A 84 -3.01 -1.16 10.09
C ASP A 84 -1.96 -0.04 10.07
N ASN A 85 -1.17 0.04 8.99
CA ASN A 85 -0.06 0.98 8.85
C ASN A 85 -0.27 1.92 7.65
N PRO A 86 0.33 3.12 7.68
CA PRO A 86 0.34 4.03 6.53
C PRO A 86 0.84 3.35 5.27
N TYR A 87 0.24 3.69 4.15
CA TYR A 87 0.52 3.05 2.87
C TYR A 87 0.37 4.03 1.70
N TRP A 88 0.95 3.68 0.57
CA TRP A 88 0.76 4.34 -0.71
C TRP A 88 -0.33 3.63 -1.50
N LEU A 89 -1.36 4.38 -1.91
CA LEU A 89 -2.36 3.91 -2.87
C LEU A 89 -1.90 4.32 -4.28
N VAL A 90 -1.45 3.34 -5.05
CA VAL A 90 -0.95 3.51 -6.42
C VAL A 90 -2.05 3.18 -7.41
N SER A 91 -2.32 4.10 -8.34
CA SER A 91 -3.23 3.89 -9.46
C SER A 91 -2.44 3.68 -10.75
N LEU A 92 -2.73 2.60 -11.45
CA LEU A 92 -2.26 2.34 -12.80
C LEU A 92 -3.46 2.39 -13.75
N LYS A 93 -3.45 3.37 -14.66
CA LYS A 93 -4.52 3.60 -15.61
C LYS A 93 -3.99 3.43 -17.03
N TYR A 94 -4.46 2.39 -17.73
CA TYR A 94 -4.09 2.13 -19.12
C TYR A 94 -5.35 2.14 -20.01
N VAL A 95 -5.16 2.57 -21.25
CA VAL A 95 -6.23 2.59 -22.26
C VAL A 95 -6.26 1.20 -22.88
N ASP A 96 -7.31 0.43 -22.62
CA ASP A 96 -7.55 -0.82 -23.34
C ASP A 96 -8.48 -0.53 -24.53
N GLY A 97 -7.98 -0.78 -25.74
CA GLY A 97 -8.61 -0.42 -27.01
C GLY A 97 -9.99 -1.05 -27.25
N ALA A 98 -10.41 -2.01 -26.42
CA ALA A 98 -11.70 -2.68 -26.52
C ALA A 98 -12.73 -2.27 -25.43
N LEU A 99 -12.29 -1.78 -24.27
CA LEU A 99 -13.16 -1.65 -23.08
C LEU A 99 -13.08 -0.29 -22.37
N GLY A 100 -12.29 0.66 -22.88
CA GLY A 100 -12.12 1.97 -22.27
C GLY A 100 -10.98 1.99 -21.23
N ASP A 101 -10.95 3.04 -20.42
CA ASP A 101 -9.91 3.25 -19.41
C ASP A 101 -10.01 2.22 -18.28
N VAL A 102 -9.07 1.29 -18.18
CA VAL A 102 -8.97 0.34 -17.06
C VAL A 102 -8.06 0.95 -15.99
N SER A 103 -8.60 1.13 -14.78
CA SER A 103 -7.85 1.61 -13.61
C SER A 103 -7.68 0.48 -12.60
N ARG A 104 -6.44 0.15 -12.25
CA ARG A 104 -6.10 -0.77 -11.16
C ARG A 104 -5.52 0.00 -9.99
N LEU A 105 -5.92 -0.36 -8.78
CA LEU A 105 -5.44 0.25 -7.54
C LEU A 105 -4.62 -0.78 -6.76
N HIS A 106 -3.45 -0.37 -6.31
CA HIS A 106 -2.53 -1.22 -5.57
C HIS A 106 -2.09 -0.51 -4.30
N ARG A 107 -1.97 -1.24 -3.20
CA ARG A 107 -1.53 -0.71 -1.91
C ARG A 107 -0.07 -1.12 -1.67
N VAL A 108 0.77 -0.18 -1.24
CA VAL A 108 2.18 -0.44 -0.87
C VAL A 108 2.43 0.04 0.55
N ASP A 109 2.88 -0.84 1.43
CA ASP A 109 3.23 -0.48 2.80
C ASP A 109 4.36 0.57 2.81
N ALA A 110 4.12 1.71 3.48
CA ALA A 110 5.01 2.87 3.38
C ALA A 110 6.34 2.69 4.13
N ARG A 111 6.44 1.69 5.01
CA ARG A 111 7.64 1.40 5.81
C ARG A 111 8.49 0.32 5.17
N THR A 112 7.85 -0.69 4.58
CA THR A 112 8.51 -1.90 4.08
C THR A 112 8.62 -1.93 2.56
N GLY A 113 7.82 -1.12 1.84
CA GLY A 113 7.77 -1.14 0.39
C GLY A 113 7.18 -2.41 -0.20
N LYS A 114 6.48 -3.20 0.61
CA LYS A 114 5.80 -4.42 0.14
C LYS A 114 4.44 -4.06 -0.44
N VAL A 115 4.11 -4.64 -1.59
CA VAL A 115 2.75 -4.62 -2.12
C VAL A 115 1.86 -5.43 -1.18
N LEU A 116 0.79 -4.80 -0.70
CA LEU A 116 -0.21 -5.43 0.17
C LEU A 116 -1.21 -6.19 -0.70
N ALA A 117 -1.70 -7.32 -0.18
CA ALA A 117 -2.74 -8.10 -0.83
C ALA A 117 -4.01 -7.25 -1.01
N GLU A 118 -4.78 -7.57 -2.05
CA GLU A 118 -6.11 -6.98 -2.19
C GLU A 118 -7.01 -7.41 -1.01
N PRO A 119 -7.88 -6.51 -0.54
CA PRO A 119 -8.87 -6.87 0.47
C PRO A 119 -9.77 -8.00 -0.05
N ALA A 120 -10.20 -8.87 0.86
CA ALA A 120 -10.99 -10.08 0.57
C ALA A 120 -12.44 -9.79 0.19
#